data_AF-A0A519FYB8-F1
#
_entry.id   AF-A0A519FYB8-F1
#
_cell.length_a   1.000
_cell.length_b   1.000
_cell.length_c   1.000
_cell.angle_alpha   90.00
_cell.angle_beta   90.00
_cell.angle_gamma   90.00
#
_symmetry.space_group_name_H-M   'P 1'
#
loop_
_entity.id
_entity.type
_entity.pdbx_description
1 polymer ?
#
loop_
_entity_poly.entity_id
_entity_poly.type
_entity_poly.pdbx_seq_one_letter_code
_entity_poly.pdbx_strand_id
1 'polypeptide(L)'
;AQTRRSGGSQLSGSEAFLLHDTYGFPIDLTMEIVEEAGLTVDRDAFDTLMQEQRARAKADARSRKRQLADTSVYRDFRAQGETVFTGYSDLETESTVLGLLVDGLPVPRAAAGQIAEVILAETALYAESGGQVADKGVIVGPGFELDVLDVQKPVPGLISHTVEVTTGEVGVGQPATTVVDAVNRRAAQQAHSATHLVHAALRDTLGTSATQAGSLNRAGYMRFDFAWGQALSDATKSEIEEIANNAVRENLEVTTRVLPLDDAKALGAMALFGEKYGDTVRMVDIGGPWSRELCAGTHVGRSSEVGLISLVSESSVGASNRRVEALVGLDAFRELAAERAIVSQLTSNLKAPRDQLPARIAELQANLKAAEKKIAQFEA
;
A
#
# COMPACT_ATOMS: atom_id res chain seq x y z
N ALA A 1 22.00 -15.84 18.34
CA ALA A 1 22.99 -15.59 19.43
C ALA A 1 22.34 -15.55 20.82
N GLN A 2 21.25 -14.81 21.01
CA GLN A 2 20.47 -14.82 22.27
C GLN A 2 19.96 -16.21 22.64
N THR A 3 19.36 -16.95 21.70
CA THR A 3 18.88 -18.34 21.87
C THR A 3 19.96 -19.27 22.44
N ARG A 4 21.18 -19.16 21.92
CA ARG A 4 22.32 -19.96 22.40
C ARG A 4 22.79 -19.53 23.79
N ARG A 5 22.72 -18.23 24.11
CA ARG A 5 23.06 -17.68 25.44
C ARG A 5 22.04 -18.03 26.51
N SER A 6 20.78 -18.24 26.14
CA SER A 6 19.73 -18.73 27.04
C SER A 6 19.68 -20.26 27.15
N GLY A 7 20.60 -20.98 26.51
CA GLY A 7 20.65 -22.45 26.52
C GLY A 7 19.62 -23.13 25.63
N GLY A 8 18.93 -22.38 24.77
CA GLY A 8 17.97 -22.93 23.81
C GLY A 8 18.65 -23.53 22.58
N SER A 9 18.10 -24.65 22.10
CA SER A 9 18.49 -25.30 20.85
C SER A 9 17.59 -24.96 19.66
N GLN A 10 16.54 -24.15 19.88
CA GLN A 10 15.51 -23.83 18.90
C GLN A 10 15.16 -22.34 18.93
N LEU A 11 15.12 -21.69 17.77
CA LEU A 11 14.59 -20.34 17.57
C LEU A 11 13.06 -20.39 17.60
N SER A 12 12.43 -19.50 18.35
CA SER A 12 10.97 -19.50 18.47
C SER A 12 10.29 -19.10 17.16
N GLY A 13 9.10 -19.64 16.89
CA GLY A 13 8.32 -19.30 15.71
C GLY A 13 7.93 -17.82 15.67
N SER A 14 7.78 -17.16 16.83
CA SER A 14 7.50 -15.72 16.93
C SER A 14 8.70 -14.85 16.56
N GLU A 15 9.92 -15.24 16.93
CA GLU A 15 11.15 -14.55 16.49
C GLU A 15 11.39 -14.75 14.98
N ALA A 16 11.18 -15.96 14.48
CA ALA A 16 11.25 -16.25 13.05
C ALA A 16 10.16 -15.49 12.26
N PHE A 17 8.95 -15.41 12.81
CA PHE A 17 7.85 -14.63 12.25
C PHE A 17 8.18 -13.14 12.24
N LEU A 18 8.77 -12.60 13.30
CA LEU A 18 9.21 -11.21 13.35
C LEU A 18 10.28 -10.90 12.28
N LEU A 19 11.29 -11.77 12.15
CA LEU A 19 12.29 -11.67 11.09
C LEU A 19 11.66 -11.65 9.70
N HIS A 20 10.66 -12.50 9.48
CA HIS A 20 9.96 -12.57 8.22
C HIS A 20 9.03 -11.38 7.96
N ASP A 21 8.09 -11.14 8.87
CA ASP A 21 6.99 -10.19 8.72
C ASP A 21 7.44 -8.74 8.87
N THR A 22 8.31 -8.46 9.85
CA THR A 22 8.73 -7.09 10.17
C THR A 22 10.00 -6.69 9.44
N TYR A 23 10.94 -7.64 9.27
CA TYR A 23 12.25 -7.35 8.68
C TYR A 23 12.41 -7.89 7.25
N GLY A 24 11.38 -8.55 6.69
CA GLY A 24 11.37 -9.05 5.32
C GLY A 24 12.33 -10.23 5.09
N PHE A 25 12.85 -10.83 6.15
CA PHE A 25 13.87 -11.87 6.03
C PHE A 25 13.23 -13.20 5.60
N PRO A 26 13.66 -13.86 4.51
CA PRO A 26 13.05 -15.10 4.07
C PRO A 26 13.14 -16.20 5.15
N ILE A 27 12.04 -16.93 5.37
CA ILE A 27 12.01 -18.01 6.37
C ILE A 27 13.00 -19.12 6.02
N ASP A 28 13.15 -19.44 4.74
CA ASP A 28 14.09 -20.48 4.28
C ASP A 28 15.54 -20.10 4.64
N LEU A 29 15.88 -18.82 4.50
CA LEU A 29 17.19 -18.30 4.87
C LEU A 29 17.39 -18.26 6.39
N THR A 30 16.33 -17.95 7.14
CA THR A 30 16.33 -18.03 8.60
C THR A 30 16.64 -19.45 9.05
N MET A 31 16.02 -20.46 8.43
CA MET A 31 16.26 -21.86 8.75
C MET A 31 17.69 -22.28 8.44
N GLU A 32 18.22 -21.95 7.25
CA GLU A 32 19.60 -22.26 6.87
C GLU A 32 20.62 -21.69 7.88
N ILE A 33 20.48 -20.42 8.26
CA ILE A 33 21.39 -19.76 9.21
C ILE A 33 21.32 -20.39 10.61
N VAL A 34 20.11 -20.77 11.03
CA VAL A 34 19.87 -21.37 12.34
C VAL A 34 20.43 -22.81 12.35
N GLU A 35 20.30 -23.56 11.26
CA GLU A 35 20.90 -24.90 11.09
C GLU A 35 22.43 -24.87 11.05
N GLU A 36 23.05 -23.94 10.31
CA GLU A 36 24.50 -23.72 10.33
C GLU A 36 25.02 -23.37 11.73
N ALA A 37 24.17 -22.75 12.54
CA ALA A 37 24.41 -22.45 13.93
C ALA A 37 24.12 -23.62 14.90
N GLY A 38 23.79 -24.82 14.39
CA GLY A 38 23.46 -25.99 15.21
C GLY A 38 22.17 -25.82 16.03
N LEU A 39 21.26 -24.97 15.55
CA LEU A 39 19.95 -24.70 16.13
C LEU A 39 18.88 -25.15 15.13
N THR A 40 17.62 -25.22 15.56
CA THR A 40 16.46 -25.42 14.67
C THR A 40 15.46 -24.27 14.79
N VAL A 41 14.53 -24.13 13.84
CA VAL A 41 13.41 -23.18 13.94
C VAL A 41 12.14 -23.94 14.32
N ASP A 42 11.32 -23.37 15.20
CA ASP A 42 9.95 -23.85 15.41
C ASP A 42 9.06 -23.46 14.22
N ARG A 43 9.09 -24.33 13.20
CA ARG A 43 8.39 -24.11 11.93
C ARG A 43 6.88 -24.16 12.08
N ASP A 44 6.36 -25.02 12.96
CA ASP A 44 4.92 -25.17 13.18
C ASP A 44 4.33 -23.91 13.82
N ALA A 45 5.03 -23.32 14.79
CA ALA A 45 4.62 -22.04 15.38
C ALA A 45 4.71 -20.88 14.37
N PHE A 46 5.74 -20.84 13.52
CA PHE A 46 5.85 -19.87 12.44
C PHE A 46 4.69 -20.00 11.44
N ASP A 47 4.41 -21.22 10.95
CA ASP A 47 3.35 -21.47 9.97
C ASP A 47 1.97 -21.16 10.57
N THR A 48 1.77 -21.39 11.87
CA THR A 48 0.56 -20.98 12.61
C THR A 48 0.40 -19.45 12.60
N LEU A 49 1.44 -18.70 12.95
CA LEU A 49 1.40 -17.22 12.94
C LEU A 49 1.16 -16.66 11.52
N MET A 50 1.76 -17.28 10.50
CA MET A 50 1.51 -16.97 9.09
C MET A 50 0.06 -17.26 8.68
N GLN A 51 -0.51 -18.37 9.14
CA GLN A 51 -1.91 -18.70 8.89
C GLN A 51 -2.85 -17.73 9.61
N GLU A 52 -2.57 -17.35 10.84
CA GLU A 52 -3.34 -16.33 11.58
C GLU A 52 -3.27 -14.97 10.88
N GLN A 53 -2.09 -14.56 10.41
CA GLN A 53 -1.94 -13.34 9.62
C GLN A 53 -2.75 -13.39 8.32
N ARG A 54 -2.65 -14.49 7.56
CA ARG A 54 -3.43 -14.69 6.33
C ARG A 54 -4.93 -14.76 6.60
N ALA A 55 -5.33 -15.40 7.70
CA ALA A 55 -6.72 -15.51 8.12
C ALA A 55 -7.26 -14.13 8.50
N ARG A 56 -6.51 -13.33 9.25
CA ARG A 56 -6.82 -11.92 9.53
C ARG A 56 -6.95 -11.12 8.24
N ALA A 57 -5.97 -11.17 7.35
CA ALA A 57 -6.03 -10.46 6.05
C ALA A 57 -7.22 -10.90 5.17
N LYS A 58 -7.59 -12.18 5.21
CA LYS A 58 -8.73 -12.73 4.46
C LYS A 58 -10.08 -12.42 5.13
N ALA A 59 -10.11 -12.37 6.46
CA ALA A 59 -11.26 -11.93 7.23
C ALA A 59 -11.49 -10.43 7.02
N ASP A 60 -10.44 -9.61 7.05
CA ASP A 60 -10.47 -8.19 6.67
C ASP A 60 -11.01 -8.04 5.26
N ALA A 61 -10.46 -8.75 4.27
CA ALA A 61 -10.93 -8.68 2.88
C ALA A 61 -12.38 -9.16 2.69
N ARG A 62 -12.88 -10.09 3.52
CA ARG A 62 -14.28 -10.55 3.50
C ARG A 62 -15.22 -9.60 4.25
N SER A 63 -14.75 -8.97 5.33
CA SER A 63 -15.50 -7.96 6.08
C SER A 63 -15.73 -6.70 5.26
N ARG A 64 -14.74 -6.27 4.46
CA ARG A 64 -14.85 -5.20 3.44
C ARG A 64 -15.82 -5.54 2.30
N LYS A 65 -16.16 -6.82 2.12
CA LYS A 65 -17.15 -7.32 1.16
C LYS A 65 -18.49 -7.69 1.82
N ARG A 66 -18.81 -7.10 2.97
CA ARG A 66 -20.20 -7.14 3.46
C ARG A 66 -21.10 -6.40 2.47
N GLN A 67 -22.33 -6.88 2.38
CA GLN A 67 -23.33 -6.31 1.49
C GLN A 67 -23.61 -4.90 2.00
N LEU A 68 -23.10 -3.88 1.29
CA LEU A 68 -23.49 -2.49 1.53
C LEU A 68 -25.01 -2.44 1.63
N ALA A 69 -25.52 -1.63 2.56
CA ALA A 69 -26.95 -1.38 2.68
C ALA A 69 -27.56 -1.03 1.31
N ASP A 70 -28.87 -1.20 1.18
CA ASP A 70 -29.58 -0.68 0.01
C ASP A 70 -29.26 0.81 -0.15
N THR A 71 -28.91 1.22 -1.37
CA THR A 71 -28.58 2.63 -1.70
C THR A 71 -29.62 3.65 -1.24
N SER A 72 -30.89 3.25 -1.05
CA SER A 72 -31.93 4.07 -0.44
C SER A 72 -31.60 4.53 0.98
N VAL A 73 -31.04 3.65 1.81
CA VAL A 73 -30.67 3.97 3.21
C VAL A 73 -29.62 5.07 3.26
N TYR A 74 -28.58 5.00 2.42
CA TYR A 74 -27.56 6.04 2.33
C TYR A 74 -28.10 7.36 1.78
N ARG A 75 -29.09 7.32 0.89
CA ARG A 75 -29.72 8.54 0.37
C ARG A 75 -30.44 9.33 1.47
N ASP A 76 -31.04 8.66 2.44
CA ASP A 76 -31.71 9.32 3.57
C ASP A 76 -30.71 10.06 4.48
N PHE A 77 -29.52 9.50 4.71
CA PHE A 77 -28.44 10.21 5.42
C PHE A 77 -27.86 11.34 4.57
N ARG A 78 -27.61 11.09 3.27
CA ARG A 78 -27.11 12.11 2.35
C ARG A 78 -28.07 13.30 2.22
N ALA A 79 -29.38 13.10 2.37
CA ALA A 79 -30.37 14.18 2.37
C ALA A 79 -30.22 15.15 3.55
N GLN A 80 -29.55 14.74 4.62
CA GLN A 80 -29.27 15.60 5.80
C GLN A 80 -28.04 16.50 5.59
N GLY A 81 -27.15 16.18 4.65
CA GLY A 81 -25.95 16.94 4.35
C GLY A 81 -24.88 16.14 3.61
N GLU A 82 -23.81 16.81 3.20
CA GLU A 82 -22.57 16.14 2.77
C GLU A 82 -21.67 15.88 3.99
N THR A 83 -20.95 14.76 3.99
CA THR A 83 -19.87 14.57 4.96
C THR A 83 -18.70 15.48 4.60
N VAL A 84 -18.30 16.35 5.52
CA VAL A 84 -17.14 17.24 5.34
C VAL A 84 -15.85 16.46 5.58
N PHE A 85 -15.02 16.34 4.56
CA PHE A 85 -13.70 15.73 4.69
C PHE A 85 -12.64 16.78 5.04
N THR A 86 -12.08 16.68 6.24
CA THR A 86 -11.01 17.56 6.78
C THR A 86 -9.62 16.93 6.61
N GLY A 87 -9.56 15.65 6.27
CA GLY A 87 -8.34 14.84 6.27
C GLY A 87 -7.26 15.20 5.24
N TYR A 88 -7.46 16.27 4.46
CA TYR A 88 -6.38 16.84 3.64
C TYR A 88 -5.33 17.55 4.49
N SER A 89 -5.75 18.22 5.57
CA SER A 89 -4.90 18.94 6.51
C SER A 89 -4.76 18.21 7.85
N ASP A 90 -5.87 17.65 8.32
CA ASP A 90 -5.97 17.20 9.71
C ASP A 90 -5.89 15.67 9.80
N LEU A 91 -5.33 15.19 10.92
CA LEU A 91 -5.35 13.76 11.28
C LEU A 91 -6.38 13.45 12.36
N GLU A 92 -6.95 14.48 12.97
CA GLU A 92 -7.96 14.38 14.00
C GLU A 92 -9.08 15.38 13.71
N THR A 93 -10.34 14.97 13.90
CA THR A 93 -11.49 15.87 13.69
C THR A 93 -12.65 15.47 14.57
N GLU A 94 -13.15 16.46 15.33
CA GLU A 94 -14.39 16.37 16.08
C GLU A 94 -15.60 16.37 15.14
N SER A 95 -16.62 15.59 15.47
CA SER A 95 -17.84 15.43 14.71
C SER A 95 -19.00 14.94 15.58
N THR A 96 -20.13 14.62 14.94
CA THR A 96 -21.32 14.04 15.55
C THR A 96 -21.76 12.80 14.76
N VAL A 97 -22.19 11.76 15.47
CA VAL A 97 -22.77 10.55 14.86
C VAL A 97 -24.14 10.86 14.29
N LEU A 98 -24.26 10.90 12.96
CA LEU A 98 -25.52 11.16 12.26
C LEU A 98 -26.35 9.90 12.05
N GLY A 99 -25.69 8.75 11.95
CA GLY A 99 -26.34 7.48 11.64
C GLY A 99 -25.50 6.28 12.00
N LEU A 100 -26.17 5.19 12.33
CA LEU A 100 -25.58 3.88 12.57
C LEU A 100 -26.34 2.84 11.76
N LEU A 101 -25.60 1.94 11.11
CA LEU A 101 -26.15 0.78 10.42
C LEU A 101 -25.55 -0.49 11.00
N VAL A 102 -26.37 -1.50 11.25
CA VAL A 102 -25.93 -2.87 11.55
C VAL A 102 -26.58 -3.79 10.53
N ASP A 103 -25.76 -4.57 9.83
CA ASP A 103 -26.18 -5.44 8.72
C ASP A 103 -27.06 -4.71 7.68
N GLY A 104 -26.68 -3.45 7.39
CA GLY A 104 -27.35 -2.59 6.42
C GLY A 104 -28.66 -1.95 6.88
N LEU A 105 -29.05 -2.13 8.15
CA LEU A 105 -30.28 -1.58 8.70
C LEU A 105 -29.99 -0.46 9.71
N PRO A 106 -30.72 0.67 9.66
CA PRO A 106 -30.62 1.72 10.67
C PRO A 106 -30.90 1.23 12.08
N VAL A 107 -29.99 1.54 13.00
CA VAL A 107 -30.12 1.26 14.43
C VAL A 107 -29.86 2.52 15.25
N PRO A 108 -30.47 2.69 16.43
CA PRO A 108 -30.21 3.85 17.28
C PRO A 108 -28.87 3.77 18.03
N ARG A 109 -28.31 2.56 18.17
CA ARG A 109 -27.11 2.26 18.96
C ARG A 109 -26.40 0.99 18.47
N ALA A 110 -25.10 0.90 18.72
CA ALA A 110 -24.28 -0.30 18.54
C ALA A 110 -23.32 -0.47 19.75
N ALA A 111 -23.22 -1.69 20.27
CA ALA A 111 -22.48 -2.02 21.49
C ALA A 111 -21.21 -2.83 21.20
N ALA A 112 -20.33 -2.93 22.20
CA ALA A 112 -19.06 -3.64 22.12
C ALA A 112 -19.18 -5.05 21.52
N GLY A 113 -18.27 -5.38 20.62
CA GLY A 113 -18.24 -6.62 19.84
C GLY A 113 -19.13 -6.64 18.59
N GLN A 114 -19.90 -5.58 18.34
CA GLN A 114 -20.66 -5.43 17.10
C GLN A 114 -19.82 -4.74 16.01
N ILE A 115 -20.04 -5.14 14.77
CA ILE A 115 -19.59 -4.41 13.59
C ILE A 115 -20.74 -3.55 13.10
N ALA A 116 -20.49 -2.26 12.88
CA ALA A 116 -21.47 -1.30 12.42
C ALA A 116 -20.87 -0.40 11.34
N GLU A 117 -21.72 0.24 10.54
CA GLU A 117 -21.34 1.42 9.77
C GLU A 117 -21.73 2.68 10.53
N VAL A 118 -20.81 3.66 10.57
CA VAL A 118 -21.00 4.94 11.23
C VAL A 118 -20.98 6.05 10.18
N ILE A 119 -22.03 6.85 10.16
CA ILE A 119 -22.13 8.07 9.37
C ILE A 119 -21.85 9.27 10.28
N LEU A 120 -20.89 10.10 9.88
CA LEU A 120 -20.47 11.30 10.61
C LEU A 120 -20.74 12.56 9.78
N ALA A 121 -20.86 13.70 10.45
CA ALA A 121 -20.96 15.01 9.80
C ALA A 121 -19.63 15.45 9.18
N GLU A 122 -18.52 15.15 9.86
CA GLU A 122 -17.15 15.47 9.47
C GLU A 122 -16.24 14.27 9.74
N THR A 123 -15.18 14.12 8.96
CA THR A 123 -14.20 13.06 9.17
C THR A 123 -12.82 13.44 8.65
N ALA A 124 -11.79 13.10 9.43
CA ALA A 124 -10.42 13.13 8.98
C ALA A 124 -10.01 11.85 8.22
N LEU A 125 -10.82 10.78 8.27
CA LEU A 125 -10.51 9.48 7.65
C LEU A 125 -10.85 9.49 6.15
N TYR A 126 -9.85 9.21 5.32
CA TYR A 126 -9.99 9.16 3.86
C TYR A 126 -10.75 7.91 3.45
N ALA A 127 -11.82 8.12 2.69
CA ALA A 127 -12.55 7.05 2.06
C ALA A 127 -11.88 6.61 0.75
N GLU A 128 -11.80 5.30 0.52
CA GLU A 128 -11.16 4.71 -0.67
C GLU A 128 -11.64 5.38 -1.96
N SER A 129 -10.68 5.90 -2.75
CA SER A 129 -10.97 6.63 -3.98
C SER A 129 -9.70 6.92 -4.78
N GLY A 130 -9.81 7.03 -6.10
CA GLY A 130 -8.69 7.40 -6.98
C GLY A 130 -7.49 6.46 -6.90
N GLY A 131 -7.74 5.17 -6.64
CA GLY A 131 -6.71 4.15 -6.42
C GLY A 131 -6.12 4.13 -5.00
N GLN A 132 -6.25 5.18 -4.19
CA GLN A 132 -5.81 5.15 -2.80
C GLN A 132 -6.79 4.38 -1.92
N VAL A 133 -6.27 3.40 -1.17
CA VAL A 133 -7.04 2.63 -0.19
C VAL A 133 -7.54 3.50 0.97
N ALA A 134 -8.63 3.07 1.61
CA ALA A 134 -9.16 3.72 2.79
C ALA A 134 -8.13 3.83 3.92
N ASP A 135 -8.26 4.87 4.74
CA ASP A 135 -7.45 4.99 5.94
C ASP A 135 -7.79 3.98 7.01
N LYS A 136 -6.82 3.80 7.90
CA LYS A 136 -6.99 3.16 9.20
C LYS A 136 -7.02 4.22 10.29
N GLY A 137 -7.61 3.86 11.43
CA GLY A 137 -7.68 4.73 12.59
C GLY A 137 -8.75 4.28 13.55
N VAL A 138 -9.17 5.20 14.41
CA VAL A 138 -10.23 4.98 15.39
C VAL A 138 -11.25 6.10 15.36
N ILE A 139 -12.45 5.81 15.84
CA ILE A 139 -13.47 6.81 16.16
C ILE A 139 -13.74 6.70 17.66
N VAL A 140 -13.48 7.77 18.40
CA VAL A 140 -13.60 7.81 19.86
C VAL A 140 -14.69 8.78 20.29
N GLY A 141 -15.34 8.49 21.41
CA GLY A 141 -16.30 9.41 22.00
C GLY A 141 -16.52 9.12 23.47
N PRO A 142 -17.48 9.81 24.12
CA PRO A 142 -17.72 9.63 25.55
C PRO A 142 -18.20 8.21 25.87
N GLY A 143 -17.28 7.38 26.35
CA GLY A 143 -17.57 6.02 26.79
C GLY A 143 -17.64 4.98 25.68
N PHE A 144 -17.15 5.27 24.48
CA PHE A 144 -17.00 4.29 23.40
C PHE A 144 -15.72 4.51 22.59
N GLU A 145 -15.21 3.43 22.00
CA GLU A 145 -14.09 3.41 21.06
C GLU A 145 -14.41 2.43 19.94
N LEU A 146 -14.16 2.86 18.69
CA LEU A 146 -14.46 2.11 17.48
C LEU A 146 -13.19 1.96 16.65
N ASP A 147 -12.80 0.74 16.31
CA ASP A 147 -11.69 0.47 15.40
C ASP A 147 -12.18 0.54 13.95
N VAL A 148 -11.49 1.31 13.10
CA VAL A 148 -11.92 1.55 11.72
C VAL A 148 -11.37 0.46 10.81
N LEU A 149 -12.30 -0.34 10.27
CA LEU A 149 -11.99 -1.48 9.41
C LEU A 149 -12.00 -1.10 7.92
N ASP A 150 -12.87 -0.15 7.54
CA ASP A 150 -13.00 0.33 6.17
C ASP A 150 -13.69 1.70 6.12
N VAL A 151 -13.40 2.49 5.08
CA VAL A 151 -14.03 3.81 4.86
C VAL A 151 -14.37 3.96 3.38
N GLN A 152 -15.65 4.14 3.08
CA GLN A 152 -16.20 4.05 1.71
C GLN A 152 -17.10 5.23 1.37
N LYS A 153 -17.32 5.46 0.07
CA LYS A 153 -18.26 6.48 -0.46
C LYS A 153 -19.46 5.80 -1.12
N PRO A 154 -20.44 5.30 -0.34
CA PRO A 154 -21.54 4.50 -0.90
C PRO A 154 -22.44 5.30 -1.86
N VAL A 155 -22.55 6.61 -1.65
CA VAL A 155 -23.22 7.56 -2.56
C VAL A 155 -22.41 8.87 -2.62
N PRO A 156 -22.51 9.66 -3.70
CA PRO A 156 -21.79 10.93 -3.80
C PRO A 156 -22.07 11.87 -2.62
N GLY A 157 -20.99 12.38 -2.01
CA GLY A 157 -21.06 13.30 -0.87
C GLY A 157 -21.31 12.65 0.50
N LEU A 158 -21.36 11.33 0.60
CA LEU A 158 -21.48 10.62 1.89
C LEU A 158 -20.26 9.73 2.11
N ILE A 159 -19.69 9.77 3.31
CA ILE A 159 -18.63 8.85 3.75
C ILE A 159 -19.21 7.92 4.83
N SER A 160 -19.03 6.61 4.64
CA SER A 160 -19.41 5.57 5.60
C SER A 160 -18.16 4.92 6.18
N HIS A 161 -18.16 4.70 7.50
CA HIS A 161 -17.06 4.09 8.23
C HIS A 161 -17.52 2.73 8.75
N THR A 162 -16.99 1.63 8.21
CA THR A 162 -17.20 0.31 8.80
C THR A 162 -16.26 0.17 9.98
N VAL A 163 -16.82 -0.10 11.16
CA VAL A 163 -16.07 -0.16 12.41
C VAL A 163 -16.46 -1.37 13.25
N GLU A 164 -15.53 -1.82 14.09
CA GLU A 164 -15.84 -2.69 15.22
C GLU A 164 -15.94 -1.83 16.49
N VAL A 165 -17.02 -1.98 17.25
CA VAL A 165 -17.13 -1.35 18.57
C VAL A 165 -16.22 -2.12 19.53
N THR A 166 -15.06 -1.58 19.86
CA THR A 166 -14.10 -2.28 20.74
C THR A 166 -14.46 -2.08 22.21
N THR A 167 -15.00 -0.91 22.56
CA THR A 167 -15.43 -0.57 23.93
C THR A 167 -16.73 0.20 23.91
N GLY A 168 -17.62 -0.07 24.88
CA GLY A 168 -18.78 0.75 25.17
C GLY A 168 -19.98 0.57 24.25
N GLU A 169 -20.75 1.64 24.07
CA GLU A 169 -21.92 1.72 23.18
C GLU A 169 -21.94 3.09 22.50
N VAL A 170 -21.96 3.10 21.17
CA VAL A 170 -22.13 4.30 20.36
C VAL A 170 -23.60 4.47 19.99
N GLY A 171 -24.10 5.70 20.06
CA GLY A 171 -25.47 6.07 19.71
C GLY A 171 -25.54 7.25 18.75
N VAL A 172 -26.63 7.30 17.97
CA VAL A 172 -26.92 8.44 17.10
C VAL A 172 -27.05 9.73 17.92
N GLY A 173 -26.45 10.82 17.45
CA GLY A 173 -26.43 12.13 18.08
C GLY A 173 -25.30 12.35 19.09
N GLN A 174 -24.48 11.32 19.37
CA GLN A 174 -23.34 11.48 20.27
C GLN A 174 -22.17 12.22 19.58
N PRO A 175 -21.39 13.00 20.34
CA PRO A 175 -20.14 13.55 19.83
C PRO A 175 -19.13 12.42 19.60
N ALA A 176 -18.34 12.56 18.54
CA ALA A 176 -17.29 11.61 18.16
C ALA A 176 -16.07 12.37 17.64
N THR A 177 -14.90 11.76 17.72
CA THR A 177 -13.65 12.27 17.16
C THR A 177 -13.03 11.18 16.30
N THR A 178 -12.79 11.51 15.03
CA THR A 178 -12.04 10.64 14.12
C THR A 178 -10.56 10.88 14.33
N VAL A 179 -9.78 9.80 14.47
CA VAL A 179 -8.32 9.83 14.67
C VAL A 179 -7.69 8.89 13.66
N VAL A 180 -6.90 9.44 12.75
CA VAL A 180 -6.24 8.70 11.67
C VAL A 180 -4.95 8.07 12.17
N ASP A 181 -4.63 6.84 11.75
CA ASP A 181 -3.28 6.28 11.89
C ASP A 181 -2.29 7.09 11.05
N ALA A 182 -1.58 8.01 11.72
CA ALA A 182 -0.65 8.94 11.10
C ALA A 182 0.47 8.24 10.30
N VAL A 183 0.96 7.09 10.78
CA VAL A 183 2.04 6.35 10.14
C VAL A 183 1.52 5.70 8.86
N ASN A 184 0.35 5.08 8.93
CA ASN A 184 -0.29 4.48 7.77
C ASN A 184 -0.64 5.53 6.71
N ARG A 185 -1.27 6.64 7.12
CA ARG A 185 -1.61 7.77 6.25
C ARG A 185 -0.38 8.31 5.54
N ARG A 186 0.71 8.50 6.27
CA ARG A 186 1.96 9.00 5.70
C ARG A 186 2.48 8.08 4.60
N ALA A 187 2.52 6.78 4.86
CA ALA A 187 2.97 5.79 3.88
C ALA A 187 2.02 5.72 2.66
N ALA A 188 0.71 5.91 2.85
CA ALA A 188 -0.25 5.98 1.75
C ALA A 188 -0.07 7.25 0.89
N GLN A 189 0.16 8.41 1.53
CA GLN A 189 0.48 9.67 0.84
C GLN A 189 1.77 9.56 0.02
N GLN A 190 2.80 8.89 0.58
CA GLN A 190 4.05 8.61 -0.12
C GLN A 190 3.80 7.76 -1.36
N ALA A 191 3.09 6.64 -1.22
CA ALA A 191 2.76 5.76 -2.34
C ALA A 191 1.93 6.45 -3.42
N HIS A 192 0.92 7.25 -3.02
CA HIS A 192 0.11 8.00 -3.97
C HIS A 192 0.95 9.03 -4.73
N SER A 193 1.79 9.77 -4.02
CA SER A 193 2.65 10.78 -4.66
C SER A 193 3.72 10.11 -5.55
N ALA A 194 4.23 8.94 -5.19
CA ALA A 194 5.09 8.13 -6.05
C ALA A 194 4.39 7.75 -7.36
N THR A 195 3.09 7.38 -7.32
CA THR A 195 2.32 7.08 -8.52
C THR A 195 2.28 8.25 -9.51
N HIS A 196 2.13 9.49 -9.02
CA HIS A 196 2.19 10.68 -9.86
C HIS A 196 3.58 10.89 -10.50
N LEU A 197 4.65 10.62 -9.75
CA LEU A 197 6.03 10.72 -10.26
C LEU A 197 6.33 9.63 -11.29
N VAL A 198 5.90 8.39 -11.03
CA VAL A 198 6.07 7.26 -11.95
C VAL A 198 5.24 7.46 -13.21
N HIS A 199 4.02 8.00 -13.11
CA HIS A 199 3.21 8.32 -14.29
C HIS A 199 3.84 9.44 -15.14
N ALA A 200 4.39 10.48 -14.51
CA ALA A 200 5.13 11.51 -15.24
C ALA A 200 6.38 10.93 -15.93
N ALA A 201 7.17 10.11 -15.23
CA ALA A 201 8.34 9.43 -15.78
C ALA A 201 7.98 8.49 -16.96
N LEU A 202 6.90 7.72 -16.84
CA LEU A 202 6.39 6.88 -17.92
C LEU A 202 6.06 7.70 -19.17
N ARG A 203 5.43 8.87 -19.02
CA ARG A 203 5.09 9.73 -20.15
C ARG A 203 6.31 10.41 -20.77
N ASP A 204 7.31 10.76 -19.97
CA ASP A 204 8.57 11.31 -20.46
C ASP A 204 9.35 10.28 -21.28
N THR A 205 9.42 9.03 -20.81
CA THR A 205 10.19 7.96 -21.48
C THR A 205 9.44 7.34 -22.67
N LEU A 206 8.13 7.11 -22.53
CA LEU A 206 7.33 6.35 -23.51
C LEU A 206 6.45 7.25 -24.40
N GLY A 207 6.32 8.53 -24.06
CA GLY A 207 5.46 9.49 -24.72
C GLY A 207 4.12 9.72 -24.02
N THR A 208 3.45 10.81 -24.39
CA THR A 208 2.24 11.31 -23.72
C THR A 208 1.02 10.39 -23.79
N SER A 209 1.06 9.36 -24.65
CA SER A 209 0.01 8.33 -24.74
C SER A 209 0.07 7.26 -23.66
N ALA A 210 1.14 7.20 -22.86
CA ALA A 210 1.27 6.27 -21.73
C ALA A 210 0.40 6.70 -20.54
N THR A 211 -0.90 6.80 -20.75
CA THR A 211 -1.87 7.30 -19.77
C THR A 211 -2.36 6.20 -18.83
N GLN A 212 -2.82 6.61 -17.65
CA GLN A 212 -3.39 5.71 -16.65
C GLN A 212 -4.56 4.88 -17.18
N ALA A 213 -4.51 3.57 -16.92
CA ALA A 213 -5.59 2.60 -17.11
C ALA A 213 -6.10 2.01 -15.78
N GLY A 214 -5.38 2.21 -14.68
CA GLY A 214 -5.73 1.72 -13.34
C GLY A 214 -4.65 2.07 -12.31
N SER A 215 -5.04 2.17 -11.04
CA SER A 215 -4.11 2.49 -9.96
C SER A 215 -4.52 1.77 -8.66
N LEU A 216 -3.54 1.47 -7.82
CA LEU A 216 -3.73 1.08 -6.41
C LEU A 216 -2.57 1.66 -5.60
N ASN A 217 -2.88 2.45 -4.57
CA ASN A 217 -1.93 3.10 -3.68
C ASN A 217 -2.27 2.69 -2.24
N ARG A 218 -1.34 2.02 -1.56
CA ARG A 218 -1.45 1.67 -0.14
C ARG A 218 -0.13 1.93 0.55
N ALA A 219 -0.12 1.95 1.88
CA ALA A 219 1.11 2.11 2.66
C ALA A 219 2.24 1.21 2.13
N GLY A 220 3.34 1.85 1.70
CA GLY A 220 4.56 1.18 1.25
C GLY A 220 4.56 0.64 -0.19
N TYR A 221 3.44 0.73 -0.93
CA TYR A 221 3.29 0.06 -2.22
C TYR A 221 2.36 0.81 -3.17
N MET A 222 2.76 0.89 -4.44
CA MET A 222 1.91 1.33 -5.53
C MET A 222 1.87 0.31 -6.67
N ARG A 223 0.76 0.35 -7.39
CA ARG A 223 0.54 -0.36 -8.65
C ARG A 223 -0.07 0.61 -9.64
N PHE A 224 0.49 0.65 -10.84
CA PHE A 224 0.04 1.56 -11.88
C PHE A 224 -0.09 0.82 -13.21
N ASP A 225 -1.29 0.85 -13.77
CA ASP A 225 -1.60 0.30 -15.07
C ASP A 225 -1.64 1.44 -16.08
N PHE A 226 -1.00 1.26 -17.24
CA PHE A 226 -0.89 2.30 -18.26
C PHE A 226 -1.03 1.73 -19.67
N ALA A 227 -1.48 2.60 -20.58
CA ALA A 227 -1.66 2.27 -21.99
C ALA A 227 -0.30 2.09 -22.68
N TRP A 228 0.08 0.83 -22.92
CA TRP A 228 1.30 0.47 -23.63
C TRP A 228 1.19 -0.97 -24.17
N GLY A 229 1.60 -1.19 -25.42
CA GLY A 229 1.37 -2.46 -26.11
C GLY A 229 2.50 -3.48 -26.02
N GLN A 230 3.63 -3.13 -25.42
CA GLN A 230 4.85 -3.94 -25.45
C GLN A 230 5.47 -4.06 -24.06
N ALA A 231 6.23 -5.13 -23.81
CA ALA A 231 6.99 -5.24 -22.56
C ALA A 231 8.07 -4.15 -22.50
N LEU A 232 8.32 -3.62 -21.30
CA LEU A 232 9.40 -2.65 -21.11
C LEU A 232 10.74 -3.38 -21.07
N SER A 233 11.75 -2.79 -21.70
CA SER A 233 13.12 -3.28 -21.56
C SER A 233 13.65 -3.00 -20.14
N ASP A 234 14.66 -3.74 -19.68
CA ASP A 234 15.29 -3.48 -18.38
C ASP A 234 15.86 -2.06 -18.30
N ALA A 235 16.48 -1.57 -19.38
CA ALA A 235 16.98 -0.20 -19.46
C ALA A 235 15.86 0.84 -19.31
N THR A 236 14.71 0.61 -19.96
CA THR A 236 13.54 1.49 -19.85
C THR A 236 12.97 1.51 -18.44
N LYS A 237 12.88 0.35 -17.77
CA LYS A 237 12.42 0.28 -16.36
C LYS A 237 13.36 1.08 -15.45
N SER A 238 14.67 0.90 -15.62
CA SER A 238 15.68 1.64 -14.87
C SER A 238 15.62 3.15 -15.13
N GLU A 239 15.41 3.58 -16.37
CA GLU A 239 15.25 5.00 -16.72
C GLU A 239 14.00 5.62 -16.05
N ILE A 240 12.87 4.93 -16.06
CA ILE A 240 11.63 5.38 -15.37
C ILE A 240 11.86 5.52 -13.86
N GLU A 241 12.50 4.51 -13.24
CA GLU A 241 12.83 4.53 -11.82
C GLU A 241 13.79 5.70 -11.49
N GLU A 242 14.80 5.94 -12.32
CA GLU A 242 15.76 7.01 -12.15
C GLU A 242 15.11 8.40 -12.27
N ILE A 243 14.26 8.63 -13.29
CA ILE A 243 13.53 9.88 -13.45
C ILE A 243 12.64 10.16 -12.23
N ALA A 244 11.90 9.15 -11.76
CA ALA A 244 11.03 9.31 -10.60
C ALA A 244 11.83 9.64 -9.33
N ASN A 245 12.95 8.95 -9.07
CA ASN A 245 13.80 9.22 -7.91
C ASN A 245 14.59 10.54 -8.02
N ASN A 246 14.92 10.99 -9.23
CA ASN A 246 15.49 12.32 -9.44
C ASN A 246 14.48 13.41 -9.07
N ALA A 247 13.21 13.25 -9.44
CA ALA A 247 12.15 14.17 -9.01
C ALA A 247 11.94 14.18 -7.48
N VAL A 248 12.09 13.04 -6.80
CA VAL A 248 12.15 12.97 -5.32
C VAL A 248 13.33 13.79 -4.80
N ARG A 249 14.52 13.59 -5.36
CA ARG A 249 15.75 14.29 -4.96
C ARG A 249 15.67 15.80 -5.16
N GLU A 250 14.97 16.27 -6.18
CA GLU A 250 14.76 17.69 -6.47
C GLU A 250 13.87 18.42 -5.44
N ASN A 251 13.20 17.68 -4.55
CA ASN A 251 12.36 18.24 -3.49
C ASN A 251 11.28 19.22 -4.00
N LEU A 252 10.67 18.84 -5.12
CA LEU A 252 9.60 19.56 -5.80
C LEU A 252 8.44 19.83 -4.84
N GLU A 253 7.87 21.02 -4.94
CA GLU A 253 6.68 21.39 -4.16
C GLU A 253 5.45 20.64 -4.66
N VAL A 254 4.62 20.15 -3.74
CA VAL A 254 3.30 19.60 -4.04
C VAL A 254 2.26 20.66 -3.73
N THR A 255 1.50 21.08 -4.74
CA THR A 255 0.44 22.08 -4.57
C THR A 255 -0.90 21.54 -5.02
N THR A 256 -1.96 22.00 -4.36
CA THR A 256 -3.32 21.53 -4.62
C THR A 256 -4.24 22.72 -4.85
N ARG A 257 -5.10 22.65 -5.87
CA ARG A 257 -6.04 23.71 -6.22
C ARG A 257 -7.42 23.12 -6.45
N VAL A 258 -8.45 23.82 -5.98
CA VAL A 258 -9.85 23.49 -6.25
C VAL A 258 -10.38 24.53 -7.22
N LEU A 259 -10.82 24.08 -8.39
CA LEU A 259 -11.17 24.95 -9.51
C LEU A 259 -12.23 24.31 -10.41
N PRO A 260 -12.93 25.11 -11.26
CA PRO A 260 -13.82 24.56 -12.27
C PRO A 260 -13.10 23.57 -13.20
N LEU A 261 -13.81 22.54 -13.64
CA LEU A 261 -13.25 21.48 -14.49
C LEU A 261 -12.63 22.04 -15.79
N ASP A 262 -13.28 23.02 -16.42
CA ASP A 262 -12.80 23.60 -17.67
C ASP A 262 -11.52 24.41 -17.47
N ASP A 263 -11.38 25.11 -16.35
CA ASP A 263 -10.16 25.84 -15.98
C ASP A 263 -9.00 24.86 -15.73
N ALA A 264 -9.26 23.74 -15.06
CA ALA A 264 -8.24 22.71 -14.84
C ALA A 264 -7.75 22.10 -16.16
N LYS A 265 -8.67 21.80 -17.08
CA LYS A 265 -8.33 21.32 -18.43
C LYS A 265 -7.54 22.35 -19.23
N ALA A 266 -7.91 23.63 -19.16
CA ALA A 266 -7.18 24.71 -19.82
C ALA A 266 -5.75 24.87 -19.29
N LEU A 267 -5.51 24.55 -18.01
CA LEU A 267 -4.19 24.47 -17.40
C LEU A 267 -3.43 23.18 -17.77
N GLY A 268 -4.01 22.28 -18.56
CA GLY A 268 -3.38 21.02 -18.97
C GLY A 268 -3.50 19.89 -17.95
N ALA A 269 -4.45 19.98 -17.01
CA ALA A 269 -4.69 18.89 -16.07
C ALA A 269 -5.15 17.63 -16.78
N MET A 270 -4.46 16.53 -16.51
CA MET A 270 -4.88 15.23 -17.02
C MET A 270 -6.10 14.73 -16.24
N ALA A 271 -7.15 14.39 -16.97
CA ALA A 271 -8.27 13.63 -16.43
C ALA A 271 -7.87 12.15 -16.39
N LEU A 272 -8.00 11.53 -15.22
CA LEU A 272 -7.80 10.09 -15.04
C LEU A 272 -8.92 9.29 -15.72
N PHE A 273 -8.55 8.17 -16.33
CA PHE A 273 -9.44 7.30 -17.08
C PHE A 273 -10.58 6.73 -16.22
N GLY A 274 -11.81 6.77 -16.74
CA GLY A 274 -12.99 6.14 -16.12
C GLY A 274 -13.68 6.96 -15.02
N GLU A 275 -13.08 8.08 -14.59
CA GLU A 275 -13.63 8.93 -13.53
C GLU A 275 -14.70 9.90 -14.03
N LYS A 276 -15.76 10.08 -13.23
CA LYS A 276 -16.77 11.11 -13.46
C LYS A 276 -16.46 12.32 -12.59
N TYR A 277 -16.12 13.44 -13.22
CA TYR A 277 -15.83 14.69 -12.54
C TYR A 277 -17.09 15.54 -12.40
N GLY A 278 -17.25 16.17 -11.24
CA GLY A 278 -18.24 17.24 -11.06
C GLY A 278 -17.77 18.56 -11.66
N ASP A 279 -18.57 19.61 -11.45
CA ASP A 279 -18.27 20.96 -11.98
C ASP A 279 -16.99 21.56 -11.39
N THR A 280 -16.66 21.16 -10.15
CA THR A 280 -15.44 21.56 -9.45
C THR A 280 -14.57 20.33 -9.21
N VAL A 281 -13.27 20.46 -9.46
CA VAL A 281 -12.28 19.40 -9.31
C VAL A 281 -11.10 19.85 -8.47
N ARG A 282 -10.45 18.87 -7.83
CA ARG A 282 -9.18 19.06 -7.18
C ARG A 282 -8.06 18.66 -8.13
N MET A 283 -7.15 19.59 -8.39
CA MET A 283 -5.95 19.40 -9.19
C MET A 283 -4.73 19.38 -8.27
N VAL A 284 -3.81 18.46 -8.55
CA VAL A 284 -2.55 18.29 -7.85
C VAL A 284 -1.41 18.52 -8.83
N ASP A 285 -0.44 19.33 -8.42
CA ASP A 285 0.82 19.57 -9.13
C ASP A 285 1.98 19.09 -8.27
N ILE A 286 2.90 18.31 -8.83
CA ILE A 286 4.20 18.01 -8.23
C ILE A 286 5.29 18.62 -9.11
N GLY A 287 5.86 19.74 -8.67
CA GLY A 287 6.87 20.47 -9.44
C GLY A 287 6.37 21.17 -10.70
N GLY A 288 5.05 21.34 -10.84
CA GLY A 288 4.42 22.05 -11.96
C GLY A 288 3.85 21.15 -13.06
N PRO A 289 3.78 21.60 -14.32
CA PRO A 289 3.06 20.90 -15.40
C PRO A 289 3.55 19.50 -15.74
N TRP A 290 4.78 19.16 -15.34
CA TRP A 290 5.37 17.85 -15.56
C TRP A 290 4.53 16.73 -14.92
N SER A 291 4.09 16.94 -13.68
CA SER A 291 3.16 16.06 -12.96
C SER A 291 1.95 16.88 -12.50
N ARG A 292 0.93 16.99 -13.37
CA ARG A 292 -0.32 17.73 -13.14
C ARG A 292 -1.53 16.86 -13.46
N GLU A 293 -2.32 16.54 -12.44
CA GLU A 293 -3.43 15.60 -12.56
C GLU A 293 -4.64 16.05 -11.75
N LEU A 294 -5.84 15.65 -12.20
CA LEU A 294 -7.03 15.71 -11.37
C LEU A 294 -6.99 14.57 -10.35
N CYS A 295 -6.80 14.89 -9.08
CA CYS A 295 -6.66 13.90 -8.02
C CYS A 295 -7.26 14.38 -6.69
N ALA A 296 -8.14 13.55 -6.13
CA ALA A 296 -8.78 13.76 -4.84
C ALA A 296 -8.05 13.04 -3.69
N GLY A 297 -6.92 12.39 -3.95
CA GLY A 297 -6.14 11.69 -2.95
C GLY A 297 -5.38 12.61 -1.99
N THR A 298 -4.87 12.00 -0.92
CA THR A 298 -3.95 12.67 -0.01
C THR A 298 -2.52 12.56 -0.53
N HIS A 299 -1.75 13.64 -0.44
CA HIS A 299 -0.37 13.70 -0.93
C HIS A 299 0.59 14.19 0.15
N VAL A 300 1.88 13.94 -0.06
CA VAL A 300 2.95 14.56 0.72
C VAL A 300 3.07 16.05 0.39
N GLY A 301 3.76 16.85 1.23
CA GLY A 301 3.94 18.28 0.97
C GLY A 301 5.03 18.60 -0.06
N ARG A 302 6.05 17.74 -0.15
CA ARG A 302 7.15 17.85 -1.11
C ARG A 302 7.56 16.48 -1.64
N SER A 303 8.10 16.40 -2.86
CA SER A 303 8.48 15.12 -3.47
C SER A 303 9.55 14.37 -2.67
N SER A 304 10.46 15.05 -1.96
CA SER A 304 11.50 14.38 -1.14
C SER A 304 10.92 13.53 -0.01
N GLU A 305 9.70 13.85 0.42
CA GLU A 305 8.97 13.13 1.45
C GLU A 305 8.49 11.75 0.99
N VAL A 306 8.41 11.50 -0.32
CA VAL A 306 8.08 10.17 -0.89
C VAL A 306 9.11 9.13 -0.44
N GLY A 307 10.38 9.54 -0.35
CA GLY A 307 11.49 8.61 -0.14
C GLY A 307 11.78 7.80 -1.40
N LEU A 308 12.45 6.66 -1.20
CA LEU A 308 12.89 5.80 -2.30
C LEU A 308 11.69 5.21 -3.04
N ILE A 309 11.76 5.18 -4.37
CA ILE A 309 10.83 4.43 -5.23
C ILE A 309 11.64 3.29 -5.85
N SER A 310 11.19 2.04 -5.66
CA SER A 310 11.83 0.87 -6.25
C SER A 310 10.80 0.06 -7.05
N LEU A 311 10.98 0.01 -8.36
CA LEU A 311 10.17 -0.79 -9.29
C LEU A 311 10.51 -2.27 -9.08
N VAL A 312 9.51 -3.05 -8.64
CA VAL A 312 9.69 -4.46 -8.31
C VAL A 312 9.15 -5.41 -9.38
N SER A 313 8.21 -4.94 -10.21
CA SER A 313 7.65 -5.77 -11.26
C SER A 313 7.17 -4.96 -12.46
N GLU A 314 7.13 -5.63 -13.61
CA GLU A 314 6.50 -5.14 -14.82
C GLU A 314 5.80 -6.31 -15.52
N SER A 315 4.53 -6.15 -15.90
CA SER A 315 3.72 -7.24 -16.46
C SER A 315 2.61 -6.77 -17.40
N SER A 316 2.07 -7.68 -18.23
CA SER A 316 0.91 -7.41 -19.07
C SER A 316 -0.39 -7.55 -18.28
N VAL A 317 -1.31 -6.59 -18.44
CA VAL A 317 -2.68 -6.66 -17.88
C VAL A 317 -3.74 -6.80 -18.98
N GLY A 318 -3.31 -6.84 -20.23
CA GLY A 318 -4.14 -7.05 -21.40
C GLY A 318 -3.33 -6.86 -22.67
N ALA A 319 -4.02 -6.78 -23.82
CA ALA A 319 -3.37 -6.57 -25.11
C ALA A 319 -2.80 -5.15 -25.30
N SER A 320 -3.36 -4.15 -24.60
CA SER A 320 -2.99 -2.73 -24.75
C SER A 320 -2.44 -2.08 -23.48
N ASN A 321 -2.33 -2.84 -22.38
CA ASN A 321 -2.03 -2.28 -21.07
C ASN A 321 -0.90 -3.06 -20.40
N ARG A 322 0.01 -2.32 -19.80
CA ARG A 322 1.07 -2.83 -18.92
C ARG A 322 0.85 -2.35 -17.49
N ARG A 323 1.50 -3.01 -16.55
CA ARG A 323 1.51 -2.68 -15.12
C ARG A 323 2.92 -2.60 -14.64
N VAL A 324 3.21 -1.54 -13.89
CA VAL A 324 4.37 -1.45 -13.02
C VAL A 324 3.91 -1.50 -11.56
N GLU A 325 4.69 -2.20 -10.74
CA GLU A 325 4.53 -2.21 -9.29
C GLU A 325 5.80 -1.67 -8.66
N ALA A 326 5.63 -0.88 -7.61
CA ALA A 326 6.76 -0.29 -6.90
C ALA A 326 6.55 -0.36 -5.39
N LEU A 327 7.63 -0.62 -4.67
CA LEU A 327 7.72 -0.33 -3.25
C LEU A 327 8.14 1.13 -3.06
N VAL A 328 7.65 1.76 -1.99
CA VAL A 328 7.85 3.19 -1.74
C VAL A 328 8.31 3.43 -0.31
N GLY A 329 9.21 4.40 -0.13
CA GLY A 329 9.67 4.85 1.17
C GLY A 329 10.45 3.77 1.93
N LEU A 330 10.03 3.50 3.17
CA LEU A 330 10.74 2.57 4.04
C LEU A 330 10.64 1.12 3.54
N ASP A 331 9.53 0.74 2.91
CA ASP A 331 9.35 -0.61 2.39
C ASP A 331 10.24 -0.88 1.18
N ALA A 332 10.47 0.12 0.32
CA ALA A 332 11.49 0.04 -0.74
C ALA A 332 12.89 -0.18 -0.17
N PHE A 333 13.24 0.57 0.89
CA PHE A 333 14.54 0.41 1.55
C PHE A 333 14.71 -0.97 2.18
N ARG A 334 13.67 -1.50 2.84
CA ARG A 334 13.69 -2.82 3.48
C ARG A 334 13.96 -3.92 2.44
N GLU A 335 13.31 -3.85 1.29
CA GLU A 335 13.54 -4.80 0.19
C GLU A 335 15.00 -4.77 -0.29
N LEU A 336 15.52 -3.58 -0.62
CA LEU A 336 16.93 -3.45 -1.03
C LEU A 336 17.91 -3.89 0.07
N ALA A 337 17.56 -3.69 1.34
CA ALA A 337 18.37 -4.15 2.45
C ALA A 337 18.40 -5.69 2.54
N ALA A 338 17.27 -6.35 2.27
CA ALA A 338 17.17 -7.80 2.17
C ALA A 338 17.99 -8.33 0.97
N GLU A 339 17.86 -7.74 -0.21
CA GLU A 339 18.67 -8.08 -1.38
C GLU A 339 20.18 -7.93 -1.12
N ARG A 340 20.57 -6.83 -0.46
CA ARG A 340 21.97 -6.61 -0.08
C ARG A 340 22.48 -7.70 0.88
N ALA A 341 21.65 -8.16 1.82
CA ALA A 341 22.02 -9.24 2.73
C ALA A 341 22.24 -10.56 1.95
N ILE A 342 21.35 -10.88 1.01
CA ILE A 342 21.47 -12.05 0.13
C ILE A 342 22.76 -11.98 -0.69
N VAL A 343 23.04 -10.85 -1.35
CA VAL A 343 24.26 -10.66 -2.14
C VAL A 343 25.51 -10.79 -1.26
N SER A 344 25.50 -10.23 -0.05
CA SER A 344 26.61 -10.37 0.90
C SER A 344 26.88 -11.83 1.24
N GLN A 345 25.83 -12.61 1.50
CA GLN A 345 25.95 -14.04 1.79
C GLN A 345 26.48 -14.83 0.61
N LEU A 346 26.01 -14.55 -0.61
CA LEU A 346 26.52 -15.17 -1.84
C LEU A 346 28.01 -14.87 -2.04
N THR A 347 28.43 -13.62 -1.81
CA THR A 347 29.84 -13.22 -1.88
C THR A 347 30.70 -13.99 -0.88
N SER A 348 30.23 -14.16 0.36
CA SER A 348 30.93 -14.96 1.38
C SER A 348 31.02 -16.44 1.01
N ASN A 349 29.90 -17.04 0.60
CA ASN A 349 29.81 -18.48 0.30
C ASN A 349 30.60 -18.86 -0.95
N LEU A 350 30.48 -18.07 -2.01
CA LEU A 350 31.14 -18.33 -3.29
C LEU A 350 32.58 -17.79 -3.35
N LYS A 351 32.99 -17.02 -2.33
CA LYS A 351 34.28 -16.32 -2.24
C LYS A 351 34.57 -15.50 -3.50
N ALA A 352 33.56 -14.78 -3.98
CA ALA A 352 33.62 -13.96 -5.19
C ALA A 352 33.00 -12.58 -4.94
N PRO A 353 33.60 -11.50 -5.45
CA PRO A 353 33.04 -10.16 -5.30
C PRO A 353 31.69 -10.06 -6.06
N ARG A 354 30.85 -9.12 -5.64
CA ARG A 354 29.44 -8.99 -6.09
C ARG A 354 29.27 -9.02 -7.61
N ASP A 355 30.16 -8.35 -8.33
CA ASP A 355 30.17 -8.17 -9.78
C ASP A 355 30.57 -9.44 -10.52
N GLN A 356 31.25 -10.37 -9.84
CA GLN A 356 31.68 -11.66 -10.38
C GLN A 356 30.74 -12.80 -10.00
N LEU A 357 29.75 -12.57 -9.12
CA LEU A 357 28.79 -13.60 -8.70
C LEU A 357 28.10 -14.29 -9.89
N PRO A 358 27.60 -13.59 -10.93
CA PRO A 358 26.94 -14.27 -12.05
C PRO A 358 27.89 -15.23 -12.79
N ALA A 359 29.12 -14.80 -13.06
CA ALA A 359 30.13 -15.63 -13.71
C ALA A 359 30.50 -16.84 -12.84
N ARG A 360 30.67 -16.63 -11.53
CA ARG A 360 31.00 -17.70 -10.58
C ARG A 360 29.88 -18.74 -10.47
N ILE A 361 28.62 -18.31 -10.47
CA ILE A 361 27.46 -19.20 -10.46
C ILE A 361 27.40 -20.01 -11.76
N ALA A 362 27.60 -19.37 -12.92
CA ALA A 362 27.61 -20.06 -14.21
C ALA A 362 28.72 -21.12 -14.29
N GLU A 363 29.92 -20.81 -13.78
CA GLU A 363 31.04 -21.76 -13.68
C GLU A 363 30.69 -22.96 -12.80
N LEU A 364 30.09 -22.73 -11.62
CA LEU A 364 29.67 -23.79 -10.71
C LEU A 364 28.61 -24.70 -11.33
N GLN A 365 27.62 -24.13 -12.04
CA GLN A 365 26.61 -24.90 -12.75
C GLN A 365 27.21 -25.73 -13.89
N ALA A 366 28.18 -25.20 -14.63
CA ALA A 366 28.88 -25.93 -15.68
C ALA A 366 29.71 -27.10 -15.10
N ASN A 367 30.42 -26.85 -14.01
CA ASN A 367 31.19 -27.87 -13.29
C ASN A 367 30.30 -28.97 -12.71
N LEU A 368 29.15 -28.62 -12.15
CA LEU A 368 28.17 -29.58 -11.63
C LEU A 368 27.67 -30.51 -12.74
N LYS A 369 27.23 -29.97 -13.88
CA LYS A 369 26.79 -30.77 -15.04
C LYS A 369 27.90 -31.69 -15.57
N ALA A 370 29.14 -31.22 -15.59
CA ALA A 370 30.28 -32.03 -16.02
C ALA A 370 30.58 -33.18 -15.02
N ALA A 371 30.48 -32.91 -13.72
CA ALA A 371 30.65 -33.92 -12.68
C ALA A 371 29.55 -34.99 -12.73
N GLU A 372 28.28 -34.58 -12.84
CA GLU A 372 27.13 -35.49 -13.00
C GLU A 372 27.29 -36.42 -14.20
N LYS A 373 27.73 -35.87 -15.36
CA LYS A 373 28.01 -36.67 -16.55
C LYS A 373 29.10 -37.71 -16.31
N LYS A 374 30.15 -37.36 -15.55
CA LYS A 374 31.26 -38.27 -15.25
C LYS A 374 30.85 -39.37 -14.26
N ILE A 375 30.02 -39.04 -13.28
CA ILE A 375 29.45 -40.01 -12.34
C ILE A 375 28.62 -41.04 -13.11
N ALA A 376 27.71 -40.60 -13.98
CA ALA A 376 26.89 -41.49 -14.81
C ALA A 376 27.74 -42.41 -15.72
N GLN A 377 28.93 -41.98 -16.14
CA GLN A 377 29.87 -42.81 -16.90
C GLN A 377 30.59 -43.87 -16.05
N PHE A 378 30.78 -43.62 -14.75
CA PHE A 378 31.38 -44.60 -13.84
C PHE A 378 30.37 -45.58 -13.26
N GLU A 379 29.08 -45.23 -13.24
CA GLU A 379 27.99 -46.08 -12.78
C GLU A 379 27.43 -47.00 -13.88
N ALA A 380 27.78 -46.75 -15.14
CA ALA A 380 27.48 -47.59 -16.30
C ALA A 380 28.59 -48.63 -16.55
#